data_AF-A0A521DD18-F1
#
_entry.id   AF-A0A521DD18-F1
#
_cell.length_a   1.000
_cell.length_b   1.000
_cell.length_c   1.000
_cell.angle_alpha   90.00
_cell.angle_beta   90.00
_cell.angle_gamma   90.00
#
_symmetry.space_group_name_H-M   'P 1'
#
loop_
_entity.id
_entity.type
_entity.pdbx_description
1 polymer ?
#
loop_
_entity_poly.entity_id
_entity_poly.type
_entity_poly.pdbx_seq_one_letter_code
_entity_poly.pdbx_strand_id
1 'polypeptide(L)'
;MSDWQKLVENKEWSALNDFWRHHASQEVCAEILEALRHLVPVFERTNGTESRFEHALPREVPPDLAGAAQILCLGELEATALDDDFITTYLTQWNELFPQVQKSCAELAALPEVTDGAADMSRAHHAKKASELLAFIPAILEAMLYPGDAEDEEPDELGTPLQEHVAMAAVYAFTAGRHFQLAIGKEHELDALRGGKVLKSARKAAEQTNALHAAQRERRLARMAELVPHLGPSQAARNCEREGLGAVSAILSQWHRHQK
;
A
#
# COMPACT_ATOMS: atom_id res chain seq x y z
N MET A 1 -28.29 27.76 -21.21
CA MET A 1 -27.81 26.37 -21.03
C MET A 1 -26.84 26.10 -22.15
N SER A 2 -25.56 25.96 -21.82
CA SER A 2 -24.49 25.67 -22.78
C SER A 2 -24.69 24.28 -23.39
N ASP A 3 -24.04 24.01 -24.52
CA ASP A 3 -24.23 22.73 -25.22
C ASP A 3 -23.70 21.54 -24.40
N TRP A 4 -22.61 21.72 -23.64
CA TRP A 4 -22.10 20.68 -22.75
C TRP A 4 -23.03 20.38 -21.55
N GLN A 5 -23.74 21.39 -21.03
CA GLN A 5 -24.70 21.19 -19.93
C GLN A 5 -25.83 20.25 -20.35
N LYS A 6 -26.31 20.39 -21.59
CA LYS A 6 -27.33 19.48 -22.16
C LYS A 6 -26.81 18.04 -22.26
N LEU A 7 -25.55 17.86 -22.67
CA LEU A 7 -24.93 16.54 -22.76
C LEU A 7 -24.84 15.87 -21.38
N VAL A 8 -24.53 16.64 -20.32
CA VAL A 8 -24.51 16.15 -18.94
C VAL A 8 -25.93 15.82 -18.45
N GLU A 9 -26.91 16.71 -18.66
CA GLU A 9 -28.31 16.49 -18.26
C GLU A 9 -28.92 15.27 -18.94
N ASN A 10 -28.65 15.09 -20.23
CA ASN A 10 -29.11 13.95 -21.03
C ASN A 10 -28.27 12.67 -20.82
N LYS A 11 -27.18 12.74 -20.03
CA LYS A 11 -26.26 11.62 -19.77
C LYS A 11 -25.60 11.06 -21.03
N GLU A 12 -25.32 11.94 -22.00
CA GLU A 12 -24.67 11.63 -23.28
C GLU A 12 -23.14 11.62 -23.13
N TRP A 13 -22.62 10.69 -22.32
CA TRP A 13 -21.21 10.69 -21.90
C TRP A 13 -20.19 10.56 -23.04
N SER A 14 -20.51 9.79 -24.08
CA SER A 14 -19.62 9.67 -25.25
C SER A 14 -19.49 11.02 -25.97
N ALA A 15 -20.62 11.70 -26.19
CA ALA A 15 -20.62 13.01 -26.85
C ALA A 15 -19.96 14.08 -25.97
N LEU A 16 -20.17 14.03 -24.65
CA LEU A 16 -19.46 14.89 -23.71
C LEU A 16 -17.94 14.66 -23.77
N ASN A 17 -17.51 13.39 -23.82
CA ASN A 17 -16.10 13.04 -23.89
C ASN A 17 -15.43 13.57 -25.17
N ASP A 18 -16.09 13.44 -26.31
CA ASP A 18 -15.60 13.98 -27.58
C ASP A 18 -15.61 15.51 -27.57
N PHE A 19 -16.65 16.13 -27.00
CA PHE A 19 -16.78 17.59 -26.91
C PHE A 19 -15.61 18.23 -26.15
N TRP A 20 -15.31 17.78 -24.93
CA TRP A 20 -14.30 18.46 -24.12
C TRP A 20 -12.89 18.30 -24.70
N ARG A 21 -12.61 17.17 -25.38
CA ARG A 21 -11.30 16.91 -26.01
C ARG A 21 -11.01 17.79 -27.22
N HIS A 22 -12.04 18.20 -27.94
CA HIS A 22 -11.87 18.84 -29.25
C HIS A 22 -12.40 20.26 -29.35
N HIS A 23 -13.29 20.66 -28.44
CA HIS A 23 -14.07 21.89 -28.58
C HIS A 23 -14.16 22.75 -27.32
N ALA A 24 -13.89 22.21 -26.13
CA ALA A 24 -13.91 22.98 -24.90
C ALA A 24 -12.64 23.83 -24.73
N SER A 25 -12.79 25.04 -24.19
CA SER A 25 -11.68 25.77 -23.59
C SER A 25 -11.32 25.16 -22.24
N GLN A 26 -10.15 25.52 -21.70
CA GLN A 26 -9.71 25.11 -20.36
C GLN A 26 -10.74 25.47 -19.27
N GLU A 27 -11.27 26.70 -19.30
CA GLU A 27 -12.30 27.17 -18.37
C GLU A 27 -13.55 26.28 -18.43
N VAL A 28 -13.97 25.89 -19.63
CA VAL A 28 -15.10 24.98 -19.83
C VAL A 28 -14.77 23.56 -19.35
N CYS A 29 -13.53 23.08 -19.55
CA CYS A 29 -13.07 21.81 -18.99
C CYS A 29 -13.14 21.81 -17.46
N ALA A 30 -12.78 22.91 -16.80
CA ALA A 30 -12.89 23.05 -15.34
C ALA A 30 -14.35 23.02 -14.86
N GLU A 31 -15.27 23.70 -15.57
CA GLU A 31 -16.70 23.63 -15.27
C GLU A 31 -17.28 22.21 -15.45
N ILE A 32 -16.88 21.50 -16.52
CA ILE A 32 -17.28 20.12 -16.76
C ILE A 32 -16.73 19.21 -15.66
N LEU A 33 -15.46 19.37 -15.29
CA LEU A 33 -14.82 18.58 -14.23
C LEU A 33 -15.59 18.71 -12.91
N GLU A 34 -15.90 19.93 -12.49
CA GLU A 34 -16.68 20.17 -11.28
C GLU A 34 -18.08 19.54 -11.38
N ALA A 35 -18.77 19.70 -12.51
CA ALA A 35 -20.08 19.07 -12.69
C ALA A 35 -20.02 17.53 -12.56
N LEU A 36 -18.99 16.88 -13.12
CA LEU A 36 -18.80 15.44 -12.99
C LEU A 36 -18.46 15.02 -11.55
N ARG A 37 -17.62 15.79 -10.84
CA ARG A 37 -17.28 15.54 -9.42
C ARG A 37 -18.50 15.57 -8.51
N HIS A 38 -19.51 16.38 -8.84
CA HIS A 38 -20.78 16.42 -8.09
C HIS A 38 -21.69 15.22 -8.38
N LEU A 39 -21.56 14.59 -9.55
CA LEU A 39 -22.37 13.43 -9.95
C LEU A 39 -21.78 12.10 -9.49
N VAL A 40 -20.46 11.96 -9.52
CA VAL A 40 -19.77 10.70 -9.23
C VAL A 40 -19.32 10.68 -7.76
N PRO A 41 -19.82 9.74 -6.94
CA PRO A 41 -19.48 9.70 -5.53
C PRO A 41 -17.98 9.43 -5.33
N VAL A 42 -17.44 9.99 -4.25
CA VAL A 42 -16.09 9.72 -3.77
C VAL A 42 -16.18 8.68 -2.66
N PHE A 43 -15.37 7.63 -2.75
CA PHE A 43 -15.25 6.61 -1.71
C PHE A 43 -13.89 6.71 -1.03
N GLU A 44 -13.89 6.51 0.28
CA GLU A 44 -12.67 6.19 1.00
C GLU A 44 -12.32 4.72 0.73
N ARG A 45 -11.19 4.47 0.07
CA ARG A 45 -10.62 3.12 -0.05
C ARG A 45 -9.58 2.94 1.04
N THR A 46 -9.72 1.89 1.82
CA THR A 46 -8.78 1.54 2.88
C THR A 46 -8.13 0.19 2.61
N ASN A 47 -6.79 0.12 2.68
CA ASN A 47 -6.02 -1.12 2.65
C ASN A 47 -4.96 -1.10 3.75
N GLY A 48 -5.21 -1.85 4.83
CA GLY A 48 -4.32 -1.83 5.99
C GLY A 48 -4.29 -0.43 6.63
N THR A 49 -3.14 0.23 6.58
CA THR A 49 -2.91 1.58 7.12
C THR A 49 -3.04 2.69 6.07
N GLU A 50 -3.27 2.35 4.80
CA GLU A 50 -3.42 3.32 3.73
C GLU A 50 -4.90 3.62 3.50
N SER A 51 -5.27 4.91 3.47
CA SER A 51 -6.56 5.36 2.97
C SER A 51 -6.38 6.39 1.86
N ARG A 52 -7.27 6.33 0.86
CA ARG A 52 -7.34 7.32 -0.23
C ARG A 52 -8.79 7.61 -0.55
N PHE A 53 -9.07 8.87 -0.84
CA PHE A 53 -10.36 9.29 -1.37
C PHE A 53 -10.28 9.26 -2.90
N GLU A 54 -11.06 8.40 -3.52
CA GLU A 54 -11.07 8.21 -4.98
C GLU A 54 -12.51 8.27 -5.49
N HIS A 55 -12.69 8.82 -6.69
CA HIS A 55 -13.98 8.73 -7.38
C HIS A 55 -14.33 7.26 -7.65
N ALA A 56 -15.62 6.95 -7.57
CA ALA A 56 -16.15 5.62 -7.86
C ALA A 56 -15.77 5.14 -9.27
N LEU A 57 -15.42 3.86 -9.40
CA LEU A 57 -15.15 3.25 -10.70
C LEU A 57 -16.45 3.09 -11.51
N PRO A 58 -16.37 2.98 -12.86
CA PRO A 58 -17.56 2.80 -13.70
C PRO A 58 -18.48 1.63 -13.31
N ARG A 59 -17.91 0.57 -12.74
CA ARG A 59 -18.65 -0.62 -12.27
C ARG A 59 -19.29 -0.46 -10.88
N GLU A 60 -18.94 0.60 -10.16
CA GLU A 60 -19.36 0.88 -8.79
C GLU A 60 -20.48 1.95 -8.74
N VAL A 61 -20.83 2.55 -9.89
CA VAL A 61 -21.91 3.53 -10.03
C VAL A 61 -23.09 2.95 -10.84
N PRO A 62 -24.29 3.55 -10.74
CA PRO A 62 -25.39 3.24 -11.64
C PRO A 62 -24.99 3.28 -13.13
N PRO A 63 -25.54 2.41 -13.99
CA PRO A 63 -25.13 2.32 -15.41
C PRO A 63 -25.22 3.63 -16.18
N ASP A 64 -26.16 4.48 -15.82
CA ASP A 64 -26.39 5.80 -16.39
C ASP A 64 -25.35 6.84 -15.94
N LEU A 65 -24.49 6.56 -14.96
CA LEU A 65 -23.35 7.38 -14.54
C LEU A 65 -22.00 6.74 -14.89
N ALA A 66 -21.98 5.53 -15.44
CA ALA A 66 -20.73 4.80 -15.71
C ALA A 66 -19.77 5.57 -16.64
N GLY A 67 -20.31 6.31 -17.62
CA GLY A 67 -19.50 7.16 -18.50
C GLY A 67 -18.90 8.39 -17.80
N ALA A 68 -19.66 9.04 -16.92
CA ALA A 68 -19.14 10.13 -16.08
C ALA A 68 -17.99 9.65 -15.16
N ALA A 69 -18.19 8.50 -14.51
CA ALA A 69 -17.14 7.86 -13.70
C ALA A 69 -15.91 7.48 -14.53
N GLN A 70 -16.10 7.04 -15.78
CA GLN A 70 -15.01 6.70 -16.69
C GLN A 70 -14.17 7.93 -17.06
N ILE A 71 -14.81 9.06 -17.36
CA ILE A 71 -14.13 10.32 -17.69
C ILE A 71 -13.26 10.77 -16.51
N LEU A 72 -13.79 10.75 -15.28
CA LEU A 72 -13.03 11.10 -14.08
C LEU A 72 -11.88 10.13 -13.80
N CYS A 73 -12.12 8.81 -13.95
CA CYS A 73 -11.13 7.78 -13.67
C CYS A 73 -9.89 7.87 -14.59
N LEU A 74 -10.03 8.41 -15.80
CA LEU A 74 -8.90 8.58 -16.73
C LEU A 74 -8.00 9.76 -16.37
N GLY A 75 -8.50 10.77 -15.64
CA GLY A 75 -7.73 11.95 -15.22
C GLY A 75 -7.37 12.94 -16.33
N GLU A 76 -7.64 12.62 -17.61
CA GLU A 76 -7.27 13.48 -18.74
C GLU A 76 -8.03 14.81 -18.76
N LEU A 77 -9.31 14.80 -18.38
CA LEU A 77 -10.11 16.02 -18.25
C LEU A 77 -9.55 16.91 -17.13
N GLU A 78 -9.13 16.31 -16.01
CA GLU A 78 -8.53 17.03 -14.88
C GLU A 78 -7.20 17.66 -15.27
N ALA A 79 -6.34 16.92 -15.97
CA ALA A 79 -5.09 17.46 -16.52
C ALA A 79 -5.35 18.62 -17.50
N THR A 80 -6.35 18.49 -18.38
CA THR A 80 -6.70 19.53 -19.36
C THR A 80 -7.33 20.76 -18.71
N ALA A 81 -8.14 20.57 -17.67
CA ALA A 81 -8.79 21.66 -16.93
C ALA A 81 -7.77 22.48 -16.11
N LEU A 82 -6.73 21.82 -15.60
CA LEU A 82 -5.76 22.41 -14.68
C LEU A 82 -4.44 22.84 -15.35
N ASP A 83 -4.11 22.35 -16.56
CA ASP A 83 -2.93 22.75 -17.35
C ASP A 83 -1.61 22.76 -16.54
N ASP A 84 -0.82 23.83 -16.55
CA ASP A 84 0.43 23.94 -15.75
C ASP A 84 0.19 23.87 -14.23
N ASP A 85 -1.02 24.20 -13.73
CA ASP A 85 -1.37 24.02 -12.31
C ASP A 85 -1.58 22.53 -11.94
N PHE A 86 -1.79 21.66 -12.93
CA PHE A 86 -1.80 20.21 -12.72
C PHE A 86 -0.41 19.69 -12.34
N ILE A 87 0.65 20.32 -12.86
CA ILE A 87 2.03 19.93 -12.61
C ILE A 87 2.66 20.97 -11.69
N THR A 88 2.24 20.97 -10.42
CA THR A 88 3.08 21.57 -9.38
C THR A 88 4.49 20.99 -9.52
N THR A 89 5.50 21.85 -9.71
CA THR A 89 6.87 21.34 -9.86
C THR A 89 7.22 20.50 -8.64
N TYR A 90 8.02 19.44 -8.80
CA TYR A 90 8.42 18.62 -7.66
C TYR A 90 9.14 19.43 -6.57
N LEU A 91 9.76 20.55 -6.94
CA LEU A 91 10.34 21.51 -6.00
C LEU A 91 9.27 22.24 -5.18
N THR A 92 8.17 22.69 -5.82
CA THR A 92 7.02 23.27 -5.13
C THR A 92 6.40 22.26 -4.16
N GLN A 93 6.13 21.03 -4.64
CA GLN A 93 5.60 19.96 -3.80
C GLN A 93 6.52 19.66 -2.60
N TRP A 94 7.84 19.61 -2.83
CA TRP A 94 8.82 19.41 -1.77
C TRP A 94 8.79 20.54 -0.74
N ASN A 95 8.73 21.80 -1.17
CA ASN A 95 8.69 22.95 -0.27
C ASN A 95 7.43 22.96 0.62
N GLU A 96 6.32 22.40 0.14
CA GLU A 96 5.09 22.23 0.92
C GLU A 96 5.15 21.02 1.86
N LEU A 97 5.68 19.88 1.39
CA LEU A 97 5.73 18.63 2.14
C LEU A 97 6.80 18.64 3.23
N PHE A 98 7.96 19.24 2.96
CA PHE A 98 9.11 19.17 3.86
C PHE A 98 8.82 19.75 5.26
N PRO A 99 8.22 20.94 5.43
CA PRO A 99 7.86 21.44 6.75
C PRO A 99 6.86 20.55 7.49
N GLN A 100 5.94 19.90 6.76
CA GLN A 100 4.96 18.97 7.35
C GLN A 100 5.67 17.72 7.87
N VAL A 101 6.57 17.13 7.08
CA VAL A 101 7.36 15.96 7.50
C VAL A 101 8.27 16.30 8.68
N GLN A 102 8.91 17.47 8.68
CA GLN A 102 9.70 17.93 9.83
C GLN A 102 8.86 18.07 11.09
N LYS A 103 7.67 18.67 10.98
CA LYS A 103 6.72 18.77 12.09
C LYS A 103 6.33 17.39 12.60
N SER A 104 5.95 16.46 11.72
CA SER A 104 5.63 15.08 12.10
C SER A 104 6.81 14.36 12.77
N CYS A 105 8.05 14.57 12.29
CA CYS A 105 9.24 14.03 12.95
C CYS A 105 9.41 14.60 14.36
N ALA A 106 9.21 15.91 14.56
CA ALA A 106 9.29 16.53 15.88
C ALA A 106 8.20 16.01 16.84
N GLU A 107 6.96 15.86 16.34
CA GLU A 107 5.84 15.30 17.10
C GLU A 107 6.13 13.84 17.50
N LEU A 108 6.55 12.99 16.55
CA LEU A 108 6.93 11.60 16.82
C LEU A 108 8.08 11.52 17.83
N ALA A 109 9.08 12.40 17.74
CA ALA A 109 10.21 12.39 18.66
C ALA A 109 9.83 12.80 20.09
N ALA A 110 8.76 13.57 20.27
CA ALA A 110 8.27 13.99 21.57
C ALA A 110 7.33 12.96 22.23
N LEU A 111 6.81 11.99 21.48
CA LEU A 111 5.93 10.96 22.02
C LEU A 111 6.71 9.99 22.93
N PRO A 112 6.11 9.54 24.05
CA PRO A 112 6.75 8.61 24.96
C PRO A 112 6.98 7.24 24.31
N GLU A 113 8.12 6.62 24.60
CA GLU A 113 8.41 5.25 24.14
C GLU A 113 7.44 4.25 24.78
N VAL A 114 7.05 3.26 23.98
CA VAL A 114 6.04 2.28 24.39
C VAL A 114 6.68 0.97 24.90
N THR A 115 7.94 0.74 24.55
CA THR A 115 8.71 -0.45 24.91
C THR A 115 10.10 -0.09 25.39
N ASP A 116 10.63 -0.87 26.32
CA ASP A 116 12.04 -0.79 26.69
C ASP A 116 12.92 -1.34 25.55
N GLY A 117 13.97 -0.61 25.18
CA GLY A 117 14.84 -0.97 24.08
C GLY A 117 16.12 -0.14 24.03
N ALA A 118 16.98 -0.45 23.07
CA ALA A 118 18.19 0.33 22.83
C ALA A 118 17.83 1.75 22.32
N ALA A 119 18.57 2.76 22.76
CA ALA A 119 18.27 4.15 22.44
C ALA A 119 18.34 4.46 20.93
N ASP A 120 19.19 3.76 20.18
CA ASP A 120 19.31 3.84 18.72
C ASP A 120 18.16 3.14 17.96
N MET A 121 17.30 2.40 18.68
CA MET A 121 16.07 1.80 18.16
C MET A 121 14.81 2.49 18.68
N SER A 122 14.95 3.65 19.35
CA SER A 122 13.84 4.42 19.89
C SER A 122 13.08 5.17 18.79
N ARG A 123 11.79 5.46 19.02
CA ARG A 123 11.00 6.37 18.16
C ARG A 123 11.72 7.71 18.00
N ALA A 124 12.17 8.27 19.12
CA ALA A 124 12.85 9.56 19.13
C ALA A 124 14.12 9.57 18.27
N HIS A 125 14.95 8.52 18.36
CA HIS A 125 16.14 8.39 17.53
C HIS A 125 15.79 8.34 16.05
N HIS A 126 14.85 7.48 15.65
CA HIS A 126 14.46 7.34 14.25
C HIS A 126 13.83 8.62 13.68
N ALA A 127 12.92 9.26 14.41
CA ALA A 127 12.29 10.51 13.98
C ALA A 127 13.32 11.64 13.83
N LYS A 128 14.26 11.77 14.78
CA LYS A 128 15.36 12.74 14.68
C LYS A 128 16.25 12.45 13.48
N LYS A 129 16.61 11.18 13.25
CA LYS A 129 17.49 10.80 12.14
C LYS A 129 16.84 11.04 10.77
N ALA A 130 15.54 10.79 10.65
CA ALA A 130 14.77 11.13 9.45
C ALA A 130 14.82 12.64 9.19
N SER A 131 14.52 13.46 10.20
CA SER A 131 14.55 14.92 10.07
C SER A 131 15.94 15.45 9.70
N GLU A 132 17.01 14.93 10.30
CA GLU A 132 18.39 15.31 9.98
C GLU A 132 18.73 15.02 8.51
N LEU A 133 18.41 13.82 8.03
CA LEU A 133 18.71 13.41 6.65
C LEU A 133 17.96 14.26 5.61
N LEU A 134 16.68 14.55 5.84
CA LEU A 134 15.89 15.40 4.93
C LEU A 134 16.40 16.84 4.91
N ALA A 135 16.94 17.34 6.03
CA ALA A 135 17.48 18.70 6.11
C ALA A 135 18.73 18.92 5.26
N PHE A 136 19.41 17.86 4.80
CA PHE A 136 20.53 17.97 3.86
C PHE A 136 20.09 18.17 2.41
N ILE A 137 18.87 17.76 2.05
CA ILE A 137 18.40 17.81 0.65
C ILE A 137 18.43 19.23 0.06
N PRO A 138 17.98 20.29 0.77
CA PRO A 138 18.07 21.67 0.24
C PRO A 138 19.49 22.09 -0.13
N ALA A 139 20.49 21.73 0.68
CA ALA A 139 21.89 22.06 0.39
C ALA A 139 22.42 21.32 -0.86
N ILE A 140 21.95 20.09 -1.11
CA ILE A 140 22.27 19.34 -2.32
C ILE A 140 21.65 20.02 -3.55
N LEU A 141 20.39 20.44 -3.45
CA LEU A 141 19.68 21.14 -4.52
C LEU A 141 20.34 22.49 -4.84
N GLU A 142 20.78 23.22 -3.83
CA GLU A 142 21.52 24.48 -4.00
C GLU A 142 22.86 24.27 -4.71
N ALA A 143 23.61 23.23 -4.34
CA ALA A 143 24.86 22.86 -5.01
C ALA A 143 24.67 22.49 -6.50
N MET A 144 23.50 21.95 -6.86
CA MET A 144 23.16 21.64 -8.26
C MET A 144 22.82 22.90 -9.10
N LEU A 145 22.43 24.01 -8.47
CA LEU A 145 22.10 25.27 -9.15
C LEU A 145 23.32 26.13 -9.48
N TYR A 146 24.47 25.85 -8.85
CA TYR A 146 25.72 26.56 -9.07
C TYR A 146 26.65 25.69 -9.94
N PRO A 147 26.57 25.77 -11.29
CA PRO A 147 27.71 25.33 -12.09
C PRO A 147 28.85 26.27 -11.67
N GLY A 148 29.92 25.75 -11.06
CA GLY A 148 31.06 26.58 -10.69
C GLY A 148 31.51 27.43 -11.89
N ASP A 149 32.08 28.60 -11.62
CA ASP A 149 32.76 29.46 -12.62
C ASP A 149 33.97 28.71 -13.20
N ALA A 150 33.70 27.68 -14.02
CA ALA A 150 34.68 26.90 -14.74
C ALA A 150 34.83 27.53 -16.13
N GLU A 151 35.39 28.74 -16.17
CA GLU A 151 35.82 29.34 -17.44
C GLU A 151 37.04 28.62 -18.05
N ASP A 152 37.67 27.66 -17.34
CA ASP A 152 38.92 27.00 -17.78
C ASP A 152 38.99 25.47 -17.57
N GLU A 153 37.92 24.79 -17.14
CA GLU A 153 37.93 23.31 -17.07
C GLU A 153 37.22 22.75 -18.31
N GLU A 154 37.92 21.88 -19.07
CA GLU A 154 37.29 21.02 -20.08
C GLU A 154 36.01 20.45 -19.46
N PRO A 155 34.88 20.39 -20.19
CA PRO A 155 33.62 19.96 -19.62
C PRO A 155 33.79 18.52 -19.11
N ASP A 156 34.08 18.37 -17.82
CA ASP A 156 33.88 17.15 -17.07
C ASP A 156 32.48 16.71 -17.47
N GLU A 157 32.36 15.47 -17.97
CA GLU A 157 31.11 14.92 -18.46
C GLU A 157 29.99 15.37 -17.52
N LEU A 158 29.09 16.24 -18.01
CA LEU A 158 27.97 16.84 -17.28
C LEU A 158 27.09 15.80 -16.54
N GLY A 159 27.37 14.51 -16.75
CA GLY A 159 26.84 13.37 -16.02
C GLY A 159 27.38 13.17 -14.60
N THR A 160 28.68 13.20 -14.34
CA THR A 160 29.20 12.56 -13.10
C THR A 160 28.83 13.32 -11.81
N PRO A 161 29.09 14.63 -11.67
CA PRO A 161 28.71 15.37 -10.47
C PRO A 161 27.19 15.44 -10.29
N LEU A 162 26.44 15.68 -11.37
CA LEU A 162 24.97 15.73 -11.32
C LEU A 162 24.37 14.38 -10.88
N GLN A 163 24.88 13.26 -11.44
CA GLN A 163 24.47 11.92 -11.05
C GLN A 163 24.76 11.64 -9.57
N GLU A 164 25.93 12.05 -9.06
CA GLU A 164 26.29 11.90 -7.65
C GLU A 164 25.35 12.71 -6.73
N HIS A 165 25.01 13.96 -7.07
CA HIS A 165 24.08 14.76 -6.27
C HIS A 165 22.66 14.16 -6.27
N VAL A 166 22.18 13.69 -7.43
CA VAL A 166 20.88 12.99 -7.55
C VAL A 166 20.90 11.69 -6.73
N ALA A 167 21.95 10.90 -6.83
CA ALA A 167 22.11 9.66 -6.08
C ALA A 167 22.14 9.93 -4.56
N MET A 168 22.88 10.95 -4.13
CA MET A 168 22.95 11.35 -2.73
C MET A 168 21.58 11.81 -2.18
N ALA A 169 20.86 12.65 -2.93
CA ALA A 169 19.50 13.06 -2.55
C ALA A 169 18.55 11.86 -2.44
N ALA A 170 18.61 10.92 -3.39
CA ALA A 170 17.81 9.70 -3.37
C ALA A 170 18.12 8.80 -2.16
N VAL A 171 19.41 8.60 -1.84
CA VAL A 171 19.84 7.82 -0.67
C VAL A 171 19.36 8.47 0.63
N TYR A 172 19.47 9.79 0.77
CA TYR A 172 19.00 10.50 1.96
C TYR A 172 17.48 10.42 2.09
N ALA A 173 16.73 10.66 1.01
CA ALA A 173 15.27 10.55 1.02
C ALA A 173 14.80 9.14 1.39
N PHE A 174 15.40 8.09 0.79
CA PHE A 174 15.04 6.71 1.09
C PHE A 174 15.38 6.32 2.54
N THR A 175 16.57 6.68 3.00
CA THR A 175 17.01 6.38 4.37
C THR A 175 16.17 7.12 5.40
N ALA A 176 15.83 8.38 5.13
CA ALA A 176 14.92 9.15 5.96
C ALA A 176 13.51 8.53 5.99
N GLY A 177 12.98 8.12 4.84
CA GLY A 177 11.69 7.43 4.73
C GLY A 177 11.64 6.15 5.56
N ARG A 178 12.71 5.34 5.53
CA ARG A 178 12.83 4.15 6.38
C ARG A 178 12.81 4.50 7.86
N HIS A 179 13.57 5.51 8.29
CA HIS A 179 13.57 5.95 9.68
C HIS A 179 12.21 6.49 10.12
N PHE A 180 11.55 7.29 9.27
CA PHE A 180 10.22 7.81 9.53
C PHE A 180 9.19 6.69 9.68
N GLN A 181 9.23 5.69 8.78
CA GLN A 181 8.37 4.51 8.86
C GLN A 181 8.61 3.71 10.16
N LEU A 182 9.87 3.54 10.57
CA LEU A 182 10.19 2.88 11.84
C LEU A 182 9.65 3.67 13.04
N ALA A 183 9.74 5.01 13.02
CA ALA A 183 9.20 5.86 14.07
C ALA A 183 7.67 5.75 14.17
N ILE A 184 6.94 5.76 13.05
CA ILE A 184 5.49 5.50 13.02
C ILE A 184 5.19 4.09 13.54
N GLY A 185 5.93 3.08 13.07
CA GLY A 185 5.75 1.69 13.43
C GLY A 185 5.85 1.41 14.94
N LYS A 186 6.52 2.29 15.71
CA LYS A 186 6.58 2.21 17.17
C LYS A 186 5.22 2.29 17.84
N GLU A 187 4.22 2.92 17.23
CA GLU A 187 2.84 2.92 17.76
C GLU A 187 2.20 1.53 17.74
N HIS A 188 2.60 0.68 16.79
CA HIS A 188 2.04 -0.66 16.60
C HIS A 188 2.89 -1.77 17.25
N GLU A 189 4.01 -1.43 17.88
CA GLU A 189 4.97 -2.40 18.40
C GLU A 189 4.37 -3.32 19.48
N LEU A 190 3.53 -2.79 20.38
CA LEU A 190 2.86 -3.61 21.40
C LEU A 190 1.95 -4.67 20.78
N ASP A 191 1.17 -4.31 19.77
CA ASP A 191 0.25 -5.24 19.13
C ASP A 191 0.99 -6.26 18.29
N ALA A 192 2.09 -5.86 17.64
CA ALA A 192 3.00 -6.78 16.97
C ALA A 192 3.62 -7.79 17.96
N LEU A 193 4.09 -7.34 19.13
CA LEU A 193 4.64 -8.20 20.19
C LEU A 193 3.58 -9.16 20.74
N ARG A 194 2.37 -8.67 21.01
CA ARG A 194 1.23 -9.50 21.43
C ARG A 194 0.90 -10.54 20.39
N GLY A 195 0.77 -10.14 19.12
CA GLY A 195 0.53 -11.03 17.98
C GLY A 195 1.60 -12.11 17.88
N GLY A 196 2.88 -11.74 17.97
CA GLY A 196 4.01 -12.68 17.99
C GLY A 196 3.92 -13.69 19.14
N LYS A 197 3.59 -13.25 20.36
CA LYS A 197 3.41 -14.12 21.53
C LYS A 197 2.25 -15.10 21.34
N VAL A 198 1.12 -14.61 20.82
CA VAL A 198 -0.07 -15.44 20.54
C VAL A 198 0.26 -16.49 19.49
N LEU A 199 0.89 -16.10 18.38
CA LEU A 199 1.29 -17.01 17.31
C LEU A 199 2.28 -18.07 17.80
N LYS A 200 3.29 -17.68 18.58
CA LYS A 200 4.26 -18.62 19.16
C LYS A 200 3.58 -19.61 20.11
N SER A 201 2.66 -19.14 20.94
CA SER A 201 1.91 -19.99 21.87
C SER A 201 1.00 -20.96 21.12
N ALA A 202 0.30 -20.50 20.08
CA ALA A 202 -0.53 -21.34 19.22
C ALA A 202 0.29 -22.43 18.51
N ARG A 203 1.47 -22.10 17.98
CA ARG A 203 2.40 -23.06 17.37
C ARG A 203 2.87 -24.11 18.38
N LYS A 204 3.31 -23.68 19.56
CA LYS A 204 3.76 -24.59 20.63
C LYS A 204 2.64 -25.51 21.10
N ALA A 205 1.43 -24.99 21.27
CA ALA A 205 0.27 -25.78 21.62
C ALA A 205 -0.05 -26.82 20.52
N ALA A 206 -0.02 -26.41 19.26
CA ALA A 206 -0.20 -27.32 18.12
C ALA A 206 0.88 -28.41 18.06
N GLU A 207 2.15 -28.07 18.30
CA GLU A 207 3.27 -29.02 18.39
C GLU A 207 3.06 -30.03 19.53
N GLN A 208 2.68 -29.57 20.73
CA GLN A 208 2.40 -30.43 21.87
C GLN A 208 1.21 -31.36 21.62
N THR A 209 0.11 -30.83 21.11
CA THR A 209 -1.05 -31.63 20.69
C THR A 209 -0.65 -32.64 19.60
N ASN A 210 0.18 -32.22 18.65
CA ASN A 210 0.64 -33.12 17.59
C ASN A 210 1.51 -34.26 18.14
N ALA A 211 2.41 -33.97 19.07
CA ALA A 211 3.25 -34.95 19.74
C ALA A 211 2.43 -35.93 20.60
N LEU A 212 1.48 -35.44 21.39
CA LEU A 212 0.58 -36.28 22.20
C LEU A 212 -0.23 -37.25 21.33
N HIS A 213 -0.69 -36.80 20.17
CA HIS A 213 -1.45 -37.64 19.24
C HIS A 213 -0.58 -38.32 18.17
N ALA A 214 0.74 -38.30 18.28
CA ALA A 214 1.63 -38.88 17.27
C ALA A 214 1.39 -40.39 17.11
N ALA A 215 1.48 -41.14 18.22
CA ALA A 215 1.28 -42.59 18.21
C ALA A 215 -0.12 -43.00 17.73
N GLN A 216 -1.18 -42.28 18.15
CA GLN A 216 -2.55 -42.55 17.69
C GLN A 216 -2.73 -42.23 16.20
N ARG A 217 -2.08 -41.17 15.71
CA ARG A 217 -2.09 -40.79 14.29
C ARG A 217 -1.36 -41.81 13.43
N GLU A 218 -0.19 -42.27 13.85
CA GLU A 218 0.55 -43.35 13.17
C GLU A 218 -0.26 -44.63 13.13
N ARG A 219 -0.85 -45.05 14.26
CA ARG A 219 -1.73 -46.23 14.33
C ARG A 219 -2.92 -46.09 13.38
N ARG A 220 -3.54 -44.91 13.32
CA ARG A 220 -4.65 -44.60 12.41
C ARG A 220 -4.22 -44.66 10.94
N LEU A 221 -3.07 -44.08 10.59
CA LEU A 221 -2.57 -44.07 9.22
C LEU A 221 -2.14 -45.47 8.76
N ALA A 222 -1.48 -46.25 9.62
CA ALA A 222 -1.15 -47.65 9.35
C ALA A 222 -2.42 -48.47 9.11
N ARG A 223 -3.43 -48.31 9.98
CA ARG A 223 -4.71 -49.01 9.82
C ARG A 223 -5.47 -48.59 8.56
N MET A 224 -5.46 -47.30 8.23
CA MET A 224 -6.01 -46.80 6.97
C MET A 224 -5.28 -47.41 5.76
N ALA A 225 -3.94 -47.49 5.79
CA ALA A 225 -3.15 -48.06 4.70
C ALA A 225 -3.47 -49.54 4.45
N GLU A 226 -3.75 -50.32 5.51
CA GLU A 226 -4.21 -51.70 5.39
C GLU A 226 -5.61 -51.82 4.76
N LEU A 227 -6.54 -50.94 5.12
CA LEU A 227 -7.96 -51.08 4.78
C LEU A 227 -8.36 -50.41 3.46
N VAL A 228 -7.70 -49.31 3.09
CA VAL A 228 -8.03 -48.50 1.90
C VAL A 228 -7.99 -49.32 0.60
N PRO A 229 -7.02 -50.21 0.33
CA PRO A 229 -6.98 -51.01 -0.90
C PRO A 229 -8.20 -51.93 -1.09
N HIS A 230 -8.86 -52.33 0.00
CA HIS A 230 -9.95 -53.30 -0.03
C HIS A 230 -11.34 -52.65 0.08
N LEU A 231 -11.45 -51.55 0.83
CA LEU A 231 -12.73 -50.95 1.21
C LEU A 231 -12.92 -49.51 0.69
N GLY A 232 -11.86 -48.89 0.21
CA GLY A 232 -11.82 -47.48 -0.12
C GLY A 232 -11.74 -46.56 1.12
N PRO A 233 -11.37 -45.28 0.95
CA PRO A 233 -11.06 -44.37 2.07
C PRO A 233 -12.21 -44.14 3.05
N SER A 234 -13.43 -43.96 2.56
CA SER A 234 -14.58 -43.64 3.42
C SER A 234 -15.02 -44.79 4.32
N GLN A 235 -15.00 -46.03 3.81
CA GLN A 235 -15.35 -47.21 4.63
C GLN A 235 -14.20 -47.62 5.55
N ALA A 236 -12.94 -47.50 5.11
CA ALA A 236 -11.78 -47.68 5.97
C ALA A 236 -11.83 -46.73 7.19
N ALA A 237 -12.16 -45.45 6.99
CA ALA A 237 -12.28 -44.48 8.08
C ALA A 237 -13.40 -44.81 9.08
N ARG A 238 -14.55 -45.35 8.62
CA ARG A 238 -15.63 -45.84 9.49
C ARG A 238 -15.22 -47.05 10.32
N ASN A 239 -14.43 -47.96 9.76
CA ASN A 239 -13.87 -49.08 10.52
C ASN A 239 -12.88 -48.60 11.58
N CYS A 240 -11.97 -47.68 11.23
CA CYS A 240 -11.07 -47.04 12.19
C CYS A 240 -11.83 -46.32 13.33
N GLU A 241 -12.95 -45.65 13.05
CA GLU A 241 -13.80 -45.04 14.09
C GLU A 241 -14.41 -46.08 15.03
N ARG A 242 -14.94 -47.19 14.49
CA ARG A 242 -15.46 -48.30 15.31
C ARG A 242 -14.39 -48.94 16.19
N GLU A 243 -13.13 -48.94 15.74
CA GLU A 243 -11.96 -49.36 16.51
C GLU A 243 -11.49 -48.30 17.54
N GLY A 244 -12.18 -47.16 17.66
CA GLY A 244 -11.85 -46.09 18.59
C GLY A 244 -10.67 -45.22 18.15
N LEU A 245 -10.28 -45.26 16.87
CA LEU A 245 -9.14 -44.50 16.35
C LEU A 245 -9.48 -43.03 16.03
N GLY A 246 -10.70 -42.56 16.29
CA GLY A 246 -11.14 -41.17 16.13
C GLY A 246 -12.34 -41.00 15.19
N ALA A 247 -12.82 -39.78 15.02
CA ALA A 247 -13.98 -39.50 14.17
C ALA A 247 -13.66 -39.64 12.67
N VAL A 248 -14.61 -40.17 11.89
CA VAL A 248 -14.45 -40.43 10.43
C VAL A 248 -13.91 -39.23 9.65
N SER A 249 -14.48 -38.04 9.87
CA SER A 249 -14.11 -36.81 9.15
C SER A 249 -12.65 -36.40 9.39
N ALA A 250 -12.18 -36.53 10.63
CA ALA A 250 -10.80 -36.25 11.01
C ALA A 250 -9.83 -37.27 10.42
N ILE A 251 -10.21 -38.56 10.42
CA ILE A 251 -9.41 -39.64 9.83
C ILE A 251 -9.23 -39.42 8.32
N LEU A 252 -10.31 -39.14 7.59
CA LEU A 252 -10.28 -38.86 6.16
C LEU A 252 -9.42 -37.63 5.83
N SER A 253 -9.61 -36.54 6.55
CA SER A 253 -8.82 -35.31 6.35
C SER A 253 -7.31 -35.55 6.56
N GLN A 254 -6.94 -36.38 7.54
CA GLN A 254 -5.54 -36.74 7.76
C GLN A 254 -5.00 -37.65 6.66
N TRP A 255 -5.77 -38.65 6.23
CA TRP A 255 -5.39 -39.54 5.14
C TRP A 255 -5.15 -38.78 3.83
N HIS A 256 -6.05 -37.87 3.45
CA HIS A 256 -5.88 -37.05 2.25
C HIS A 256 -4.68 -36.12 2.32
N ARG A 257 -4.32 -35.62 3.52
CA ARG A 257 -3.08 -34.85 3.71
C ARG A 257 -1.82 -35.71 3.65
N HIS A 258 -1.90 -36.97 4.05
CA HIS A 258 -0.78 -37.91 4.00
C HIS A 258 -0.49 -38.42 2.57
N GLN A 259 -1.49 -38.42 1.70
CA GLN A 259 -1.37 -38.84 0.29
C GLN A 259 -0.88 -37.72 -0.65
N LYS A 260 -0.77 -36.48 -0.16
CA LYS A 260 -0.19 -35.35 -0.90
C LYS A 260 1.31 -35.27 -0.63
#